data_AF-A0A937B7S4-F1
#
_entry.id   AF-A0A937B7S4-F1
#
_cell.length_a   1.000
_cell.length_b   1.000
_cell.length_c   1.000
_cell.angle_alpha   90.00
_cell.angle_beta   90.00
_cell.angle_gamma   90.00
#
_symmetry.space_group_name_H-M   'P 1'
#
loop_
_entity.id
_entity.type
_entity.pdbx_description
1 polymer ?
#
loop_
_entity_poly.entity_id
_entity_poly.type
_entity_poly.pdbx_seq_one_letter_code
_entity_poly.pdbx_strand_id
1 'polypeptide(L)'
;MKANYTRSFSFILIAIAYLTAFGAGSGVLYALPDMHPLWKLFIADVTATFVIWLFSLGFKNSSFYDAYWSVAPMVFVFYFAQVALPDADSFRQVLLFIAVQVWGLRLTLNWARGWPGIRHEDWRYGMLKQGNKARKLVIDWFGIHFFPTVQVFLGCLPMYPAMSLPGNEVNGYDIIAFAICLSGAVVSLISDEQLRLFRKRIKAPGEFMQGGLWKYSRHPNYLGELLFWLGVYAFGLSARWDYAWTGVGVLAMYAMFRLASIPIMEKHMLEKRPEYKNYQKKTPVFLPIFIRPGS
;
A
#
# COMPACT_ATOMS: atom_id res chain seq x y z
N MET A 1 -16.97 -18.11 26.85
CA MET A 1 -17.23 -18.41 25.42
C MET A 1 -16.68 -17.27 24.57
N LYS A 2 -15.73 -17.51 23.65
CA LYS A 2 -15.21 -16.45 22.78
C LYS A 2 -16.25 -16.14 21.70
N ALA A 3 -16.83 -14.94 21.70
CA ALA A 3 -17.85 -14.51 20.73
C ALA A 3 -17.44 -14.84 19.29
N ASN A 4 -18.26 -15.63 18.58
CA ASN A 4 -18.02 -15.97 17.17
C ASN A 4 -18.51 -14.82 16.29
N TYR A 5 -17.58 -13.96 15.88
CA TYR A 5 -17.88 -12.90 14.93
C TYR A 5 -18.09 -13.47 13.53
N THR A 6 -19.20 -13.09 12.88
CA THR A 6 -19.40 -13.39 11.46
C THR A 6 -18.46 -12.54 10.61
N ARG A 7 -18.21 -12.94 9.36
CA ARG A 7 -17.38 -12.16 8.42
C ARG A 7 -17.98 -10.78 8.17
N SER A 8 -19.30 -10.68 7.99
CA SER A 8 -20.00 -9.40 7.83
C SER A 8 -19.84 -8.50 9.05
N PHE A 9 -20.01 -9.04 10.26
CA PHE A 9 -19.78 -8.28 11.49
C PHE A 9 -18.32 -7.83 11.62
N SER A 10 -17.36 -8.66 11.19
CA SER A 10 -15.94 -8.28 11.17
C SER A 10 -15.66 -7.08 10.27
N PHE A 11 -16.32 -6.98 9.11
CA PHE A 11 -16.23 -5.79 8.25
C PHE A 11 -16.84 -4.55 8.89
N ILE A 12 -17.96 -4.69 9.61
CA ILE A 12 -18.56 -3.57 10.36
C ILE A 12 -17.56 -3.04 11.40
N LEU A 13 -16.86 -3.92 12.12
CA LEU A 13 -15.82 -3.50 13.07
C LEU A 13 -14.67 -2.76 12.40
N ILE A 14 -14.19 -3.23 11.25
CA ILE A 14 -13.16 -2.53 10.47
C ILE A 14 -13.65 -1.15 10.00
N ALA A 15 -14.89 -1.08 9.51
CA ALA A 15 -15.49 0.18 9.09
C ALA A 15 -15.60 1.18 10.27
N ILE A 16 -16.04 0.72 11.45
CA ILE A 16 -16.07 1.55 12.66
C ILE A 16 -14.67 2.04 13.01
N ALA A 17 -13.67 1.15 13.00
CA ALA A 17 -12.29 1.53 13.30
C ALA A 17 -11.77 2.60 12.32
N TYR A 18 -12.04 2.45 11.03
CA TYR A 18 -11.55 3.37 9.99
C TYR A 18 -12.28 4.70 10.03
N LEU A 19 -13.61 4.69 10.23
CA LEU A 19 -14.40 5.91 10.43
C LEU A 19 -13.94 6.67 11.68
N THR A 20 -13.65 5.97 12.78
CA THR A 20 -13.13 6.59 14.01
C THR A 20 -11.73 7.17 13.78
N ALA A 21 -10.86 6.44 13.07
CA ALA A 21 -9.51 6.89 12.72
C ALA A 21 -9.53 8.14 11.84
N PHE A 22 -10.32 8.14 10.75
CA PHE A 22 -10.47 9.30 9.88
C PHE A 22 -11.20 10.47 10.55
N GLY A 23 -12.11 10.20 11.48
CA GLY A 23 -12.71 11.22 12.34
C GLY A 23 -11.67 11.91 13.22
N ALA A 24 -10.81 11.15 13.88
CA ALA A 24 -9.71 11.69 14.68
C ALA A 24 -8.70 12.49 13.81
N GLY A 25 -8.32 11.94 12.64
CA GLY A 25 -7.49 12.64 11.67
C GLY A 25 -8.12 13.96 11.20
N SER A 26 -9.41 13.95 10.87
CA SER A 26 -10.16 15.17 10.50
C SER A 26 -10.17 16.20 11.64
N GLY A 27 -10.28 15.76 12.89
CA GLY A 27 -10.15 16.64 14.06
C GLY A 27 -8.80 17.35 14.12
N VAL A 28 -7.70 16.65 13.82
CA VAL A 28 -6.36 17.25 13.71
C VAL A 28 -6.30 18.27 12.56
N LEU A 29 -6.87 17.93 11.40
CA LEU A 29 -6.95 18.86 10.28
C LEU A 29 -7.75 20.13 10.65
N TYR A 30 -8.81 20.01 11.45
CA TYR A 30 -9.54 21.19 11.91
C TYR A 30 -8.74 22.01 12.94
N ALA A 31 -8.05 21.35 13.86
CA ALA A 31 -7.34 21.99 14.98
C ALA A 31 -6.05 22.71 14.58
N LEU A 32 -5.48 22.43 13.40
CA LEU A 32 -4.21 23.00 12.94
C LEU A 32 -4.39 23.82 11.64
N PRO A 33 -5.18 24.92 11.62
CA PRO A 33 -5.50 25.66 10.40
C PRO A 33 -4.26 26.24 9.68
N ASP A 34 -3.32 26.80 10.43
CA ASP A 34 -2.18 27.55 9.88
C ASP A 34 -0.95 26.69 9.52
N MET A 35 -1.02 25.38 9.76
CA MET A 35 0.08 24.48 9.48
C MET A 35 0.14 24.11 7.99
N HIS A 36 1.36 24.01 7.46
CA HIS A 36 1.59 23.57 6.08
C HIS A 36 0.84 22.25 5.79
N PRO A 37 0.13 22.12 4.64
CA PRO A 37 -0.76 20.99 4.37
C PRO A 37 -0.11 19.60 4.53
N LEU A 38 1.15 19.45 4.11
CA LEU A 38 1.88 18.19 4.26
C LEU A 38 2.09 17.78 5.73
N TRP A 39 2.53 18.70 6.59
CA TRP A 39 2.75 18.42 8.01
C TRP A 39 1.42 18.14 8.72
N LYS A 40 0.41 18.92 8.37
CA LYS A 40 -0.94 18.78 8.88
C LYS A 40 -1.53 17.40 8.55
N LEU A 41 -1.39 16.96 7.30
CA LEU A 41 -1.80 15.62 6.86
C LEU A 41 -0.98 14.52 7.53
N PHE A 42 0.34 14.70 7.69
CA PHE A 42 1.19 13.73 8.37
C PHE A 42 0.74 13.47 9.81
N ILE A 43 0.50 14.54 10.58
CA ILE A 43 0.02 14.42 11.97
C ILE A 43 -1.37 13.78 12.00
N ALA A 44 -2.25 14.14 11.06
CA ALA A 44 -3.57 13.54 10.95
C ALA A 44 -3.50 12.02 10.65
N ASP A 45 -2.61 11.60 9.75
CA ASP A 45 -2.43 10.19 9.39
C ASP A 45 -1.78 9.38 10.52
N VAL A 46 -0.79 9.93 11.21
CA VAL A 46 -0.19 9.31 12.41
C VAL A 46 -1.24 9.17 13.52
N THR A 47 -2.10 10.17 13.70
CA THR A 47 -3.21 10.14 14.67
C THR A 47 -4.24 9.07 14.30
N ALA A 48 -4.65 9.02 13.04
CA ALA A 48 -5.57 8.00 12.54
C ALA A 48 -4.96 6.59 12.69
N THR A 49 -3.69 6.42 12.34
CA THR A 49 -2.93 5.17 12.55
C THR A 49 -2.86 4.78 14.02
N PHE A 50 -2.70 5.75 14.93
CA PHE A 50 -2.73 5.51 16.37
C PHE A 50 -4.08 4.97 16.83
N VAL A 51 -5.18 5.52 16.32
CA VAL A 51 -6.53 4.98 16.56
C VAL A 51 -6.63 3.53 16.05
N ILE A 52 -6.18 3.25 14.83
CA ILE A 52 -6.17 1.88 14.27
C ILE A 52 -5.37 0.93 15.18
N TRP A 53 -4.23 1.38 15.71
CA TRP A 53 -3.44 0.62 16.66
C TRP A 53 -4.16 0.36 17.99
N LEU A 54 -4.91 1.33 18.53
CA LEU A 54 -5.74 1.09 19.72
C LEU A 54 -6.82 0.02 19.48
N PHE A 55 -7.47 0.05 18.31
CA PHE A 55 -8.38 -1.03 17.90
C PHE A 55 -7.64 -2.37 17.79
N SER A 56 -6.46 -2.39 17.19
CA SER A 56 -5.67 -3.61 17.05
C SER A 56 -5.27 -4.22 18.40
N LEU A 57 -4.96 -3.40 19.40
CA LEU A 57 -4.73 -3.83 20.78
C LEU A 57 -6.00 -4.40 21.44
N GLY A 58 -7.13 -3.70 21.30
CA GLY A 58 -8.42 -4.12 21.87
C GLY A 58 -8.90 -5.47 21.34
N PHE A 59 -8.71 -5.70 20.04
CA PHE A 59 -9.10 -6.94 19.37
C PHE A 59 -7.97 -7.98 19.29
N LYS A 60 -6.76 -7.63 19.74
CA LYS A 60 -5.54 -8.46 19.66
C LYS A 60 -5.26 -8.93 18.25
N ASN A 61 -5.40 -8.03 17.28
CA ASN A 61 -5.19 -8.31 15.87
C ASN A 61 -4.58 -7.10 15.15
N SER A 62 -3.29 -7.17 14.83
CA SER A 62 -2.56 -6.13 14.10
C SER A 62 -3.03 -5.97 12.64
N SER A 63 -3.75 -6.96 12.08
CA SER A 63 -4.34 -6.88 10.73
C SER A 63 -5.47 -5.87 10.58
N PHE A 64 -5.85 -5.14 11.64
CA PHE A 64 -6.65 -3.92 11.47
C PHE A 64 -5.99 -2.92 10.52
N TYR A 65 -4.67 -2.92 10.42
CA TYR A 65 -3.91 -2.06 9.53
C TYR A 65 -3.90 -2.51 8.05
N ASP A 66 -4.19 -3.79 7.76
CA ASP A 66 -3.87 -4.42 6.46
C ASP A 66 -4.54 -3.74 5.25
N ALA A 67 -5.76 -3.23 5.39
CA ALA A 67 -6.44 -2.48 4.34
C ALA A 67 -6.30 -0.96 4.50
N TYR A 68 -5.85 -0.48 5.66
CA TYR A 68 -5.84 0.93 5.99
C TYR A 68 -4.88 1.67 5.06
N TRP A 69 -3.71 1.08 4.79
CA TRP A 69 -2.68 1.66 3.94
C TRP A 69 -3.11 1.83 2.46
N SER A 70 -4.13 1.09 2.00
CA SER A 70 -4.73 1.30 0.67
C SER A 70 -5.92 2.26 0.67
N VAL A 71 -6.57 2.44 1.83
CA VAL A 71 -7.69 3.38 2.00
C VAL A 71 -7.20 4.79 2.29
N ALA A 72 -6.11 4.96 3.05
CA ALA A 72 -5.59 6.29 3.42
C ALA A 72 -5.28 7.19 2.20
N PRO A 73 -4.58 6.72 1.14
CA PRO A 73 -4.37 7.53 -0.07
C PRO A 73 -5.66 7.96 -0.76
N MET A 74 -6.70 7.12 -0.72
CA MET A 74 -8.03 7.45 -1.29
C MET A 74 -8.70 8.60 -0.52
N VAL A 75 -8.41 8.77 0.76
CA VAL A 75 -8.88 9.91 1.56
C VAL A 75 -8.01 11.15 1.32
N PHE A 76 -6.69 10.96 1.19
CA PHE A 76 -5.74 12.07 1.01
C PHE A 76 -5.99 12.88 -0.26
N VAL A 77 -6.42 12.23 -1.35
CA VAL A 77 -6.76 12.95 -2.59
C VAL A 77 -7.90 13.95 -2.40
N PHE A 78 -8.89 13.66 -1.54
CA PHE A 78 -9.94 14.62 -1.20
C PHE A 78 -9.39 15.78 -0.38
N TYR A 79 -8.53 15.50 0.60
CA TYR A 79 -7.88 16.54 1.39
C TYR A 79 -7.04 17.47 0.51
N PHE A 80 -6.23 16.91 -0.40
CA PHE A 80 -5.41 17.73 -1.31
C PHE A 80 -6.24 18.56 -2.29
N ALA A 81 -7.39 18.05 -2.75
CA ALA A 81 -8.34 18.83 -3.52
C ALA A 81 -8.96 19.98 -2.70
N GLN A 82 -9.25 19.78 -1.42
CA GLN A 82 -9.82 20.81 -0.54
C GLN A 82 -8.84 21.96 -0.24
N VAL A 83 -7.55 21.66 -0.13
CA VAL A 83 -6.49 22.66 0.12
C VAL A 83 -5.86 23.18 -1.16
N ALA A 84 -6.45 22.90 -2.31
CA ALA A 84 -5.94 23.36 -3.60
C ALA A 84 -6.06 24.88 -3.73
N LEU A 85 -5.01 25.51 -4.24
CA LEU A 85 -5.02 26.91 -4.61
C LEU A 85 -5.89 27.13 -5.87
N PRO A 86 -6.45 28.34 -6.07
CA PRO A 86 -7.40 28.61 -7.15
C PRO A 86 -6.92 28.22 -8.56
N ASP A 87 -5.62 28.34 -8.84
CA ASP A 87 -5.04 28.07 -10.17
C ASP A 87 -4.44 26.65 -10.30
N ALA A 88 -4.80 25.73 -9.39
CA ALA A 88 -4.43 24.33 -9.52
C ALA A 88 -5.21 23.66 -10.68
N ASP A 89 -4.53 22.87 -11.50
CA ASP A 89 -5.12 22.27 -12.69
C ASP A 89 -6.14 21.16 -12.36
N SER A 90 -7.40 21.39 -12.72
CA SER A 90 -8.50 20.48 -12.43
C SER A 90 -8.45 19.18 -13.23
N PHE A 91 -7.88 19.18 -14.43
CA PHE A 91 -7.77 17.98 -15.25
C PHE A 91 -6.72 17.03 -14.68
N ARG A 92 -5.56 17.54 -14.27
CA ARG A 92 -4.53 16.77 -13.53
C ARG A 92 -5.09 16.20 -12.23
N GLN A 93 -5.85 16.99 -11.47
CA GLN A 93 -6.52 16.53 -10.25
C GLN A 93 -7.45 15.34 -10.54
N VAL A 94 -8.27 15.42 -11.59
CA VAL A 94 -9.19 14.33 -11.98
C VAL A 94 -8.43 13.07 -12.40
N LEU A 95 -7.37 13.19 -13.20
CA LEU A 95 -6.55 12.04 -13.60
C LEU A 95 -5.92 11.34 -12.39
N LEU A 96 -5.27 12.10 -11.51
CA LEU A 96 -4.62 11.54 -10.32
C LEU A 96 -5.67 10.97 -9.34
N PHE A 97 -6.82 11.63 -9.17
CA PHE A 97 -7.93 11.11 -8.40
C PHE A 97 -8.38 9.74 -8.92
N ILE A 98 -8.67 9.61 -10.22
CA ILE A 98 -9.08 8.34 -10.82
C ILE A 98 -8.01 7.27 -10.60
N ALA A 99 -6.74 7.60 -10.84
CA ALA A 99 -5.63 6.67 -10.67
C ALA A 99 -5.56 6.11 -9.22
N VAL A 100 -5.64 6.99 -8.21
CA VAL A 100 -5.59 6.60 -6.80
C VAL A 100 -6.84 5.79 -6.39
N GLN A 101 -8.02 6.20 -6.84
CA GLN A 101 -9.26 5.46 -6.55
C GLN A 101 -9.24 4.07 -7.16
N VAL A 102 -8.84 3.93 -8.44
CA VAL A 102 -8.73 2.63 -9.12
C VAL A 102 -7.73 1.73 -8.39
N TRP A 103 -6.55 2.26 -8.04
CA TRP A 103 -5.52 1.52 -7.32
C TRP A 103 -5.98 1.06 -5.93
N GLY A 104 -6.52 1.98 -5.12
CA GLY A 104 -6.91 1.75 -3.74
C GLY A 104 -8.12 0.85 -3.60
N LEU A 105 -9.15 1.03 -4.44
CA LEU A 105 -10.31 0.13 -4.50
C LEU A 105 -9.89 -1.28 -4.88
N ARG A 106 -9.06 -1.44 -5.92
CA ARG A 106 -8.57 -2.74 -6.37
C ARG A 106 -7.83 -3.48 -5.26
N LEU A 107 -6.94 -2.80 -4.55
CA LEU A 107 -6.15 -3.39 -3.47
C LEU A 107 -7.01 -3.73 -2.25
N THR A 108 -7.88 -2.82 -1.83
CA THR A 108 -8.83 -3.04 -0.71
C THR A 108 -9.79 -4.19 -1.01
N LEU A 109 -10.31 -4.27 -2.24
CA LEU A 109 -11.18 -5.38 -2.66
C LEU A 109 -10.43 -6.70 -2.73
N ASN A 110 -9.17 -6.72 -3.16
CA ASN A 110 -8.36 -7.94 -3.16
C ASN A 110 -8.18 -8.48 -1.73
N TRP A 111 -7.85 -7.61 -0.77
CA TRP A 111 -7.81 -7.95 0.65
C TRP A 111 -9.17 -8.45 1.16
N ALA A 112 -10.25 -7.69 0.92
CA ALA A 112 -11.57 -8.00 1.42
C ALA A 112 -12.07 -9.36 0.92
N ARG A 113 -11.83 -9.72 -0.36
CA ARG A 113 -12.21 -11.01 -0.94
C ARG A 113 -11.57 -12.20 -0.21
N GLY A 114 -10.32 -12.07 0.21
CA GLY A 114 -9.56 -13.13 0.86
C GLY A 114 -9.66 -13.16 2.39
N TRP A 115 -10.09 -12.06 3.01
CA TRP A 115 -10.11 -11.92 4.47
C TRP A 115 -11.29 -12.68 5.11
N PRO A 116 -11.03 -13.65 6.00
CA PRO A 116 -12.07 -14.50 6.60
C PRO A 116 -12.75 -13.86 7.82
N GLY A 117 -12.22 -12.75 8.35
CA GLY A 117 -12.77 -12.00 9.47
C GLY A 117 -11.77 -11.70 10.59
N ILE A 118 -12.24 -11.07 11.66
CA ILE A 118 -11.42 -10.38 12.67
C ILE A 118 -10.51 -11.27 13.52
N ARG A 119 -10.63 -12.59 13.41
CA ARG A 119 -9.73 -13.54 14.07
C ARG A 119 -8.50 -13.89 13.24
N HIS A 120 -8.49 -13.52 11.96
CA HIS A 120 -7.34 -13.71 11.10
C HIS A 120 -6.38 -12.55 11.26
N GLU A 121 -5.19 -12.86 11.75
CA GLU A 121 -4.02 -11.98 11.78
C GLU A 121 -3.01 -12.51 10.76
N ASP A 122 -2.36 -11.59 10.04
CA ASP A 122 -1.30 -11.95 9.10
C ASP A 122 -0.15 -12.67 9.82
N TRP A 123 0.28 -13.80 9.26
CA TRP A 123 1.31 -14.65 9.85
C TRP A 123 2.66 -13.93 10.04
N ARG A 124 2.94 -12.89 9.22
CA ARG A 124 4.15 -12.07 9.33
C ARG A 124 4.22 -11.37 10.68
N TYR A 125 3.09 -10.95 11.23
CA TYR A 125 3.03 -10.26 12.52
C TYR A 125 3.42 -11.17 13.67
N GLY A 126 3.09 -12.47 13.59
CA GLY A 126 3.59 -13.47 14.54
C GLY A 126 5.12 -13.61 14.51
N MET A 127 5.73 -13.50 13.32
CA MET A 127 7.18 -13.55 13.16
C MET A 127 7.88 -12.27 13.64
N LEU A 128 7.24 -11.11 13.51
CA LEU A 128 7.79 -9.84 13.98
C LEU A 128 7.66 -9.67 15.50
N LYS A 129 6.50 -10.02 16.06
CA LYS A 129 6.18 -9.85 17.49
C LYS A 129 6.79 -10.96 18.37
N GLN A 130 8.11 -11.09 18.35
CA GLN A 130 8.86 -12.02 19.23
C GLN A 130 9.41 -11.31 20.49
N GLY A 131 9.68 -12.09 21.55
CA GLY A 131 10.25 -11.60 22.80
C GLY A 131 9.23 -11.25 23.89
N ASN A 132 9.61 -10.35 24.80
CA ASN A 132 8.77 -9.97 25.95
C ASN A 132 7.62 -9.02 25.55
N LYS A 133 6.68 -8.79 26.48
CA LYS A 133 5.47 -7.97 26.22
C LYS A 133 5.80 -6.54 25.76
N ALA A 134 6.79 -5.89 26.39
CA ALA A 134 7.19 -4.53 26.03
C ALA A 134 7.73 -4.46 24.59
N ARG A 135 8.64 -5.38 24.23
CA ARG A 135 9.18 -5.47 22.86
C ARG A 135 8.09 -5.73 21.83
N LYS A 136 7.13 -6.61 22.13
CA LYS A 136 5.99 -6.86 21.23
C LYS A 136 5.17 -5.60 21.00
N LEU A 137 4.89 -4.82 22.04
CA LEU A 137 4.14 -3.57 21.94
C LEU A 137 4.87 -2.53 21.07
N VAL A 138 6.19 -2.38 21.29
CA VAL A 138 7.04 -1.49 20.50
C VAL A 138 7.06 -1.90 19.02
N ILE A 139 7.25 -3.19 18.73
CA ILE A 139 7.26 -3.69 17.34
C ILE A 139 5.88 -3.54 16.70
N ASP A 140 4.82 -3.78 17.45
CA ASP A 140 3.45 -3.66 16.97
C ASP A 140 3.14 -2.22 16.54
N TRP A 141 3.47 -1.23 17.39
CA TRP A 141 3.32 0.17 17.01
C TRP A 141 4.30 0.58 15.91
N PHE A 142 5.61 0.52 16.16
CA PHE A 142 6.61 1.11 15.26
C PHE A 142 6.82 0.32 13.98
N GLY A 143 6.74 -1.01 14.03
CA GLY A 143 7.05 -1.89 12.89
C GLY A 143 5.84 -2.24 12.03
N ILE A 144 4.67 -2.47 12.65
CA ILE A 144 3.49 -2.96 11.92
C ILE A 144 2.54 -1.82 11.52
N HIS A 145 2.42 -0.76 12.34
CA HIS A 145 1.49 0.34 12.07
C HIS A 145 2.24 1.59 11.57
N PHE A 146 3.12 2.17 12.40
CA PHE A 146 3.75 3.45 12.11
C PHE A 146 4.72 3.41 10.93
N PHE A 147 5.58 2.39 10.83
CA PHE A 147 6.54 2.29 9.71
C PHE A 147 5.84 2.27 8.35
N PRO A 148 4.87 1.37 8.06
CA PRO A 148 4.14 1.42 6.80
C PRO A 148 3.37 2.73 6.58
N THR A 149 2.83 3.36 7.64
CA THR A 149 2.16 4.67 7.55
C THR A 149 3.11 5.73 7.00
N VAL A 150 4.34 5.79 7.54
CA VAL A 150 5.37 6.71 7.02
C VAL A 150 5.69 6.40 5.56
N GLN A 151 5.82 5.12 5.17
CA GLN A 151 6.12 4.75 3.78
C GLN A 151 5.03 5.20 2.81
N VAL A 152 3.77 4.97 3.16
CA VAL A 152 2.62 5.37 2.34
C VAL A 152 2.48 6.88 2.29
N PHE A 153 2.61 7.58 3.42
CA PHE A 153 2.61 9.03 3.45
C PHE A 153 3.69 9.62 2.54
N LEU A 154 4.92 9.09 2.60
CA LEU A 154 6.01 9.49 1.70
C LEU A 154 5.65 9.24 0.23
N GLY A 155 5.03 8.10 -0.08
CA GLY A 155 4.51 7.79 -1.42
C GLY A 155 3.43 8.76 -1.92
N CYS A 156 2.67 9.37 -1.00
CA CYS A 156 1.63 10.35 -1.30
C CYS A 156 2.15 11.79 -1.41
N LEU A 157 3.40 12.10 -1.03
CA LEU A 157 3.96 13.46 -1.13
C LEU A 157 3.83 14.10 -2.52
N PRO A 158 4.07 13.37 -3.64
CA PRO A 158 3.93 13.96 -4.98
C PRO A 158 2.49 14.37 -5.34
N MET A 159 1.49 13.89 -4.60
CA MET A 159 0.09 14.30 -4.80
C MET A 159 -0.11 15.78 -4.44
N TYR A 160 0.63 16.32 -3.48
CA TYR A 160 0.48 17.72 -3.06
C TYR A 160 0.80 18.73 -4.19
N PRO A 161 1.98 18.71 -4.84
CA PRO A 161 2.23 19.60 -5.97
C PRO A 161 1.33 19.30 -7.18
N ALA A 162 0.91 18.04 -7.36
CA ALA A 162 0.05 17.64 -8.49
C ALA A 162 -1.40 18.08 -8.33
N MET A 163 -1.92 18.14 -7.09
CA MET A 163 -3.32 18.42 -6.81
C MET A 163 -3.57 19.80 -6.24
N SER A 164 -2.63 20.35 -5.47
CA SER A 164 -2.92 21.53 -4.63
C SER A 164 -2.23 22.81 -5.08
N LEU A 165 -1.19 22.74 -5.91
CA LEU A 165 -0.38 23.88 -6.29
C LEU A 165 -0.58 24.25 -7.77
N PRO A 166 -0.56 25.54 -8.12
CA PRO A 166 -0.36 25.98 -9.50
C PRO A 166 1.03 25.54 -9.96
N GLY A 167 1.15 25.19 -11.24
CA GLY A 167 2.38 24.67 -11.80
C GLY A 167 2.33 24.67 -13.31
N ASN A 168 3.07 23.76 -13.93
CA ASN A 168 3.04 23.58 -15.37
C ASN A 168 1.61 23.25 -15.84
N GLU A 169 1.25 23.75 -17.02
CA GLU A 169 0.04 23.32 -17.71
C GLU A 169 0.06 21.80 -17.92
N VAL A 170 -1.14 21.21 -17.97
CA VAL A 170 -1.28 19.79 -18.31
C VAL A 170 -0.61 19.51 -19.65
N ASN A 171 0.18 18.45 -19.69
CA ASN A 171 0.95 18.09 -20.85
C ASN A 171 1.03 16.57 -21.02
N GLY A 172 1.76 16.10 -22.05
CA GLY A 172 1.90 14.68 -22.34
C GLY A 172 2.48 13.85 -21.18
N TYR A 173 3.27 14.44 -20.28
CA TYR A 173 3.80 13.75 -19.11
C TYR A 173 2.71 13.39 -18.11
N ASP A 174 1.65 14.18 -17.98
CA ASP A 174 0.48 13.83 -17.14
C ASP A 174 -0.25 12.59 -17.66
N ILE A 175 -0.37 12.47 -18.99
CA ILE A 175 -0.97 11.29 -19.64
C ILE A 175 -0.09 10.05 -19.46
N ILE A 176 1.24 10.22 -19.57
CA ILE A 176 2.20 9.13 -19.31
C ILE A 176 2.14 8.70 -17.84
N ALA A 177 2.11 9.65 -16.90
CA ALA A 177 1.99 9.38 -15.47
C ALA A 177 0.69 8.61 -15.15
N PHE A 178 -0.43 9.04 -15.73
CA PHE A 178 -1.71 8.35 -15.62
C PHE A 178 -1.65 6.92 -16.16
N ALA A 179 -1.06 6.74 -17.36
CA ALA A 179 -0.89 5.43 -17.98
C ALA A 179 -0.02 4.51 -17.11
N ILE A 180 1.08 5.02 -16.54
CA ILE A 180 1.95 4.28 -15.61
C ILE A 180 1.16 3.81 -14.38
N CYS A 181 0.36 4.69 -13.77
CA CYS A 181 -0.50 4.34 -12.64
C CYS A 181 -1.47 3.20 -12.99
N LEU A 182 -2.20 3.33 -14.11
CA LEU A 182 -3.16 2.31 -14.54
C LEU A 182 -2.48 1.00 -14.91
N SER A 183 -1.34 1.04 -15.60
CA SER A 183 -0.54 -0.15 -15.89
C SER A 183 -0.09 -0.85 -14.60
N GLY A 184 0.35 -0.10 -13.59
CA GLY A 184 0.68 -0.64 -12.27
C GLY A 184 -0.51 -1.34 -11.59
N ALA A 185 -1.68 -0.69 -11.61
CA ALA A 185 -2.92 -1.28 -11.08
C ALA A 185 -3.34 -2.55 -11.83
N VAL A 186 -3.25 -2.57 -13.17
CA VAL A 186 -3.58 -3.73 -14.02
C VAL A 186 -2.62 -4.89 -13.79
N VAL A 187 -1.30 -4.63 -13.78
CA VAL A 187 -0.28 -5.65 -13.48
C VAL A 187 -0.56 -6.28 -12.11
N SER A 188 -0.87 -5.46 -11.11
CA SER A 188 -1.18 -5.95 -9.78
C SER A 188 -2.47 -6.78 -9.75
N LEU A 189 -3.54 -6.31 -10.39
CA LEU A 189 -4.81 -7.03 -10.49
C LEU A 189 -4.64 -8.40 -11.14
N ILE A 190 -3.95 -8.47 -12.28
CA ILE A 190 -3.70 -9.74 -12.99
C ILE A 190 -2.87 -10.68 -12.11
N SER A 191 -1.83 -10.15 -11.46
CA SER A 191 -0.94 -10.92 -10.58
C SER A 191 -1.66 -11.53 -9.39
N ASP A 192 -2.49 -10.73 -8.73
CA ASP A 192 -3.27 -11.13 -7.57
C ASP A 192 -4.33 -12.16 -7.96
N GLU A 193 -5.01 -11.96 -9.11
CA GLU A 193 -6.02 -12.87 -9.61
C GLU A 193 -5.41 -14.23 -10.02
N GLN A 194 -4.25 -14.21 -10.68
CA GLN A 194 -3.46 -15.39 -10.98
C GLN A 194 -3.10 -16.17 -9.69
N LEU A 195 -2.63 -15.46 -8.66
CA LEU A 195 -2.29 -16.08 -7.37
C LEU A 195 -3.54 -16.63 -6.65
N ARG A 196 -4.67 -15.92 -6.73
CA ARG A 196 -5.94 -16.32 -6.12
C ARG A 196 -6.49 -17.60 -6.76
N LEU A 197 -6.50 -17.65 -8.10
CA LEU A 197 -6.92 -18.84 -8.84
C LEU A 197 -5.96 -20.00 -8.59
N PHE A 198 -4.66 -19.72 -8.50
CA PHE A 198 -3.66 -20.72 -8.11
C PHE A 198 -3.97 -21.33 -6.73
N ARG A 199 -4.19 -20.49 -5.71
CA ARG A 199 -4.51 -20.97 -4.34
C ARG A 199 -5.78 -21.83 -4.29
N LYS A 200 -6.76 -21.60 -5.17
CA LYS A 200 -7.98 -22.41 -5.26
C LYS A 200 -7.77 -23.78 -5.93
N ARG A 201 -6.73 -23.93 -6.77
CA ARG A 201 -6.48 -25.16 -7.53
C ARG A 201 -5.41 -26.07 -6.94
N ILE A 202 -4.54 -25.57 -6.05
CA ILE A 202 -3.45 -26.38 -5.46
C ILE A 202 -4.04 -27.64 -4.83
N LYS A 203 -3.49 -28.79 -5.18
CA LYS A 203 -3.89 -30.10 -4.63
C LYS A 203 -2.77 -30.73 -3.80
N ALA A 204 -1.51 -30.47 -4.14
CA ALA A 204 -0.38 -31.05 -3.43
C ALA A 204 0.31 -30.02 -2.49
N PRO A 205 0.72 -30.44 -1.28
CA PRO A 205 1.65 -29.69 -0.46
C PRO A 205 2.95 -29.41 -1.24
N GLY A 206 3.50 -28.19 -1.11
CA GLY A 206 4.76 -27.83 -1.77
C GLY A 206 4.60 -26.99 -3.04
N GLU A 207 3.45 -27.04 -3.74
CA GLU A 207 3.24 -26.24 -4.96
C GLU A 207 3.26 -24.72 -4.68
N PHE A 208 3.84 -23.95 -5.61
CA PHE A 208 3.86 -22.49 -5.57
C PHE A 208 3.61 -21.87 -6.97
N MET A 209 3.16 -20.61 -6.98
CA MET A 209 2.80 -19.93 -8.22
C MET A 209 4.06 -19.51 -9.00
N GLN A 210 4.17 -20.01 -10.23
CA GLN A 210 5.28 -19.74 -11.15
C GLN A 210 4.83 -19.53 -12.61
N GLY A 211 3.53 -19.43 -12.85
CA GLY A 211 2.92 -19.25 -14.18
C GLY A 211 2.37 -17.83 -14.39
N GLY A 212 2.05 -17.48 -15.64
CA GLY A 212 1.55 -16.14 -15.97
C GLY A 212 2.61 -15.07 -15.73
N LEU A 213 2.25 -13.96 -15.07
CA LEU A 213 3.19 -12.88 -14.73
C LEU A 213 4.27 -13.35 -13.75
N TRP A 214 3.95 -14.36 -12.93
CA TRP A 214 4.90 -14.94 -11.99
C TRP A 214 6.08 -15.62 -12.70
N LYS A 215 5.96 -16.01 -13.97
CA LYS A 215 7.10 -16.54 -14.74
C LYS A 215 8.23 -15.51 -14.90
N TYR A 216 7.87 -14.23 -15.01
CA TYR A 216 8.78 -13.13 -15.34
C TYR A 216 9.27 -12.37 -14.10
N SER A 217 8.53 -12.47 -13.00
CA SER A 217 8.77 -11.76 -11.74
C SER A 217 8.33 -12.64 -10.58
N ARG A 218 9.13 -12.75 -9.52
CA ARG A 218 8.72 -13.50 -8.34
C ARG A 218 7.67 -12.78 -7.51
N HIS A 219 7.53 -11.46 -7.68
CA HIS A 219 6.56 -10.61 -6.99
C HIS A 219 5.95 -9.59 -7.98
N PRO A 220 5.22 -10.04 -9.01
CA PRO A 220 4.71 -9.16 -10.06
C PRO A 220 3.65 -8.19 -9.52
N ASN A 221 2.93 -8.56 -8.45
CA ASN A 221 2.04 -7.63 -7.75
C ASN A 221 2.82 -6.49 -7.11
N TYR A 222 3.95 -6.73 -6.43
CA TYR A 222 4.78 -5.65 -5.88
C TYR A 222 5.45 -4.80 -6.96
N LEU A 223 5.78 -5.38 -8.12
CA LEU A 223 6.20 -4.59 -9.28
C LEU A 223 5.08 -3.64 -9.72
N GLY A 224 3.84 -4.12 -9.81
CA GLY A 224 2.69 -3.27 -10.13
C GLY A 224 2.43 -2.18 -9.09
N GLU A 225 2.61 -2.48 -7.79
CA GLU A 225 2.57 -1.47 -6.73
C GLU A 225 3.65 -0.39 -6.94
N LEU A 226 4.89 -0.78 -7.24
CA LEU A 226 5.98 0.18 -7.50
C LEU A 226 5.74 1.03 -8.75
N LEU A 227 5.18 0.44 -9.81
CA LEU A 227 4.77 1.18 -11.01
C LEU A 227 3.71 2.23 -10.67
N PHE A 228 2.73 1.91 -9.82
CA PHE A 228 1.74 2.89 -9.39
C PHE A 228 2.39 4.07 -8.66
N TRP A 229 3.25 3.82 -7.67
CA TRP A 229 3.93 4.90 -6.94
C TRP A 229 4.86 5.73 -7.84
N LEU A 230 5.49 5.09 -8.84
CA LEU A 230 6.26 5.80 -9.85
C LEU A 230 5.38 6.73 -10.70
N GLY A 231 4.16 6.30 -11.06
CA GLY A 231 3.20 7.15 -11.75
C GLY A 231 2.72 8.33 -10.90
N VAL A 232 2.45 8.12 -9.60
CA VAL A 232 2.13 9.20 -8.66
C VAL A 232 3.28 10.21 -8.58
N TYR A 233 4.53 9.75 -8.50
CA TYR A 233 5.69 10.63 -8.55
C TYR A 233 5.82 11.38 -9.88
N ALA A 234 5.56 10.72 -11.01
CA ALA A 234 5.57 11.35 -12.32
C ALA A 234 4.53 12.48 -12.44
N PHE A 235 3.35 12.35 -11.81
CA PHE A 235 2.39 13.46 -11.70
C PHE A 235 2.97 14.66 -10.95
N GLY A 236 3.61 14.42 -9.80
CA GLY A 236 4.24 15.49 -9.01
C GLY A 236 5.34 16.22 -9.79
N LEU A 237 6.18 15.46 -10.50
CA LEU A 237 7.21 16.01 -11.37
C LEU A 237 6.64 16.80 -12.56
N SER A 238 5.60 16.27 -13.20
CA SER A 238 4.92 16.94 -14.32
C SER A 238 4.36 18.29 -13.88
N ALA A 239 3.73 18.33 -12.71
CA ALA A 239 3.18 19.56 -12.14
C ALA A 239 4.26 20.57 -11.76
N ARG A 240 5.30 20.13 -11.03
CA ARG A 240 6.29 21.01 -10.42
C ARG A 240 7.65 20.31 -10.23
N TRP A 241 8.65 20.75 -11.00
CA TRP A 241 10.00 20.21 -10.92
C TRP A 241 10.70 20.51 -9.58
N ASP A 242 10.39 21.64 -8.94
CA ASP A 242 10.90 22.01 -7.61
C ASP A 242 10.45 21.04 -6.50
N TYR A 243 9.49 20.15 -6.78
CA TYR A 243 9.06 19.07 -5.90
C TYR A 243 9.68 17.69 -6.25
N ALA A 244 10.74 17.65 -7.07
CA ALA A 244 11.43 16.39 -7.39
C ALA A 244 11.95 15.62 -6.17
N TRP A 245 12.21 16.30 -5.05
CA TRP A 245 12.58 15.69 -3.78
C TRP A 245 11.52 14.69 -3.25
N THR A 246 10.25 14.83 -3.65
CA THR A 246 9.17 13.91 -3.29
C THR A 246 9.35 12.49 -3.86
N GLY A 247 10.33 12.30 -4.77
CA GLY A 247 10.79 11.00 -5.25
C GLY A 247 11.31 10.09 -4.13
N VAL A 248 11.62 10.65 -2.95
CA VAL A 248 11.84 9.88 -1.72
C VAL A 248 10.73 8.88 -1.45
N GLY A 249 9.47 9.18 -1.79
CA GLY A 249 8.33 8.27 -1.63
C GLY A 249 8.46 6.97 -2.41
N VAL A 250 8.89 7.04 -3.67
CA VAL A 250 9.11 5.84 -4.51
C VAL A 250 10.26 5.02 -3.94
N LEU A 251 11.34 5.67 -3.49
CA LEU A 251 12.48 5.00 -2.86
C LEU A 251 12.08 4.32 -1.54
N ALA A 252 11.21 4.96 -0.77
CA ALA A 252 10.68 4.46 0.49
C ALA A 252 9.84 3.19 0.23
N MET A 253 8.88 3.24 -0.71
CA MET A 253 8.09 2.07 -1.12
C MET A 253 8.94 0.94 -1.69
N TYR A 254 9.96 1.26 -2.49
CA TYR A 254 10.95 0.29 -2.96
C TYR A 254 11.68 -0.39 -1.81
N ALA A 255 12.21 0.39 -0.86
CA ALA A 255 12.90 -0.15 0.31
C ALA A 255 11.99 -1.05 1.15
N MET A 256 10.75 -0.62 1.42
CA MET A 256 9.77 -1.41 2.15
C MET A 256 9.53 -2.77 1.50
N PHE A 257 9.27 -2.81 0.18
CA PHE A 257 9.04 -4.08 -0.50
C PHE A 257 10.31 -4.91 -0.62
N ARG A 258 11.41 -4.31 -1.11
CA ARG A 258 12.63 -5.04 -1.48
C ARG A 258 13.46 -5.50 -0.28
N LEU A 259 13.47 -4.71 0.80
CA LEU A 259 14.34 -4.94 1.95
C LEU A 259 13.60 -5.53 3.15
N ALA A 260 12.28 -5.29 3.28
CA ALA A 260 11.48 -5.84 4.38
C ALA A 260 10.50 -6.92 3.92
N SER A 261 9.52 -6.58 3.07
CA SER A 261 8.40 -7.49 2.77
C SER A 261 8.83 -8.76 2.01
N ILE A 262 9.57 -8.60 0.90
CA ILE A 262 10.00 -9.70 0.04
C ILE A 262 10.92 -10.68 0.79
N PRO A 263 11.96 -10.23 1.52
CA PRO A 263 12.82 -11.16 2.26
C PRO A 263 12.07 -12.00 3.30
N ILE A 264 11.11 -11.41 4.03
CA ILE A 264 10.28 -12.14 5.00
C ILE A 264 9.43 -13.20 4.28
N MET A 265 8.80 -12.83 3.16
CA MET A 265 7.99 -13.73 2.34
C MET A 265 8.82 -14.89 1.76
N GLU A 266 9.96 -14.59 1.13
CA GLU A 266 10.79 -15.59 0.47
C GLU A 266 11.45 -16.54 1.49
N LYS A 267 11.85 -16.04 2.66
CA LYS A 267 12.34 -16.89 3.75
C LYS A 267 11.27 -17.90 4.18
N HIS A 268 10.05 -17.43 4.43
CA HIS A 268 8.93 -18.30 4.79
C HIS A 268 8.58 -19.31 3.70
N MET A 269 8.67 -18.90 2.43
CA MET A 269 8.47 -19.79 1.29
C MET A 269 9.51 -20.90 1.23
N LEU A 270 10.79 -20.58 1.44
CA LEU A 270 11.88 -21.56 1.44
C LEU A 270 11.76 -22.56 2.60
N GLU A 271 11.36 -22.10 3.79
CA GLU A 271 11.12 -22.96 4.96
C GLU A 271 10.03 -24.00 4.68
N LYS A 272 8.97 -23.63 3.96
CA LYS A 272 7.84 -24.52 3.65
C LYS A 272 7.98 -25.28 2.34
N ARG A 273 8.78 -24.77 1.40
CA ARG A 273 8.87 -25.23 0.01
C ARG A 273 10.33 -25.13 -0.48
N PRO A 274 11.19 -26.10 -0.15
CA PRO A 274 12.62 -26.04 -0.51
C PRO A 274 12.88 -25.88 -2.01
N GLU A 275 12.01 -26.44 -2.86
CA GLU A 275 12.09 -26.31 -4.32
C GLU A 275 11.95 -24.88 -4.84
N TYR A 276 11.38 -23.97 -4.03
CA TYR A 276 11.28 -22.53 -4.35
C TYR A 276 12.65 -21.91 -4.64
N LYS A 277 13.73 -22.48 -4.10
CA LYS A 277 15.12 -22.08 -4.39
C LYS A 277 15.47 -22.21 -5.88
N ASN A 278 14.95 -23.21 -6.59
CA ASN A 278 15.19 -23.39 -8.03
C ASN A 278 14.47 -22.31 -8.85
N TYR A 279 13.29 -21.90 -8.41
CA TYR A 279 12.54 -20.80 -9.00
C TYR A 279 13.24 -19.45 -8.76
N GLN A 280 13.78 -19.21 -7.55
CA GLN A 280 14.60 -18.02 -7.26
C GLN A 280 15.81 -17.85 -8.19
N LYS A 281 16.42 -18.95 -8.64
CA LYS A 281 17.55 -18.91 -9.58
C LYS A 281 17.14 -18.51 -11.00
N LYS A 282 15.90 -18.83 -11.41
CA LYS A 282 15.43 -18.70 -12.80
C LYS A 282 14.61 -17.44 -13.04
N THR A 283 13.94 -16.91 -12.02
CA THR A 283 13.02 -15.78 -12.14
C THR A 283 13.49 -14.62 -11.27
N PRO A 284 13.64 -13.39 -11.78
CA PRO A 284 14.07 -12.24 -10.99
C PRO A 284 12.99 -11.74 -10.01
N VAL A 285 13.36 -10.91 -9.03
CA VAL A 285 12.41 -10.36 -8.04
C VAL A 285 11.34 -9.49 -8.70
N PHE A 286 11.75 -8.52 -9.53
CA PHE A 286 10.86 -7.56 -10.19
C PHE A 286 10.87 -7.70 -11.71
N LEU A 287 11.91 -7.23 -12.40
CA LEU A 287 12.13 -7.43 -13.83
C LEU A 287 13.57 -7.90 -14.09
N PRO A 288 13.82 -8.64 -15.18
CA PRO A 288 15.19 -9.01 -15.55
C PRO A 288 15.94 -7.74 -16.01
N ILE A 289 17.03 -7.40 -15.33
CA ILE A 289 17.97 -6.37 -15.81
C ILE A 289 18.71 -6.90 -17.05
N PHE A 290 18.82 -8.23 -17.19
CA PHE A 290 19.21 -8.92 -18.40
C PHE A 290 18.43 -10.24 -18.49
N ILE A 291 17.69 -10.44 -19.58
CA ILE A 291 17.17 -11.77 -19.91
C ILE A 291 18.41 -12.61 -20.22
N ARG A 292 18.77 -13.56 -19.34
CA ARG A 292 19.71 -14.59 -19.75
C ARG A 292 19.03 -15.38 -20.87
N PRO A 293 19.59 -15.43 -22.09
CA PRO A 293 19.08 -16.32 -23.12
C PRO A 293 19.05 -17.72 -22.53
N GLY A 294 17.93 -18.43 -22.72
CA GLY A 294 17.76 -19.77 -22.18
C GLY A 294 18.89 -20.69 -22.64
N SER A 295 19.44 -21.44 -21.70
CA SER A 295 20.12 -22.72 -21.94
C SER A 295 19.08 -23.82 -22.10
#